data_AF-A0A8J5RB42-F1
#
_entry.id   AF-A0A8J5RB42-F1
#
_cell.length_a   1.000
_cell.length_b   1.000
_cell.length_c   1.000
_cell.angle_alpha   90.00
_cell.angle_beta   90.00
_cell.angle_gamma   90.00
#
_symmetry.space_group_name_H-M   'P 1'
#
loop_
_entity.id
_entity.type
_entity.pdbx_description
1 polymer ?
#
loop_
_entity_poly.entity_id
_entity_poly.type
_entity_poly.pdbx_seq_one_letter_code
_entity_poly.pdbx_strand_id
1 'polypeptide(L)'
;MRRRPGIAGLQNAAATRDQFRLVGENVAKVRTDVMKEQLATFRTQLEEFARKHKNDIRKNPLFRQQFHEMCAKVGVDPLASNKGAWAELLGIGDFYYELGVQIVDICIATRPHNGGLIDLLDLRKQLCQKRKADLGSLTADDCLRAISKLKVLGSGFEVISVGKKKLVRSVPTELNKDHNGILELAQVCRHLSFNYI
;
A
#
# COMPACT_ATOMS: atom_id res chain seq x y z
N MET A 1 31.32 55.53 20.91
CA MET A 1 31.24 54.77 22.18
C MET A 1 29.84 54.17 22.31
N ARG A 2 29.67 52.86 22.07
CA ARG A 2 28.35 52.20 22.07
C ARG A 2 27.97 51.91 23.53
N ARG A 3 26.95 52.60 24.07
CA ARG A 3 26.49 52.41 25.45
C ARG A 3 26.08 50.95 25.64
N ARG A 4 26.67 50.26 26.62
CA ARG A 4 26.31 48.88 26.98
C ARG A 4 24.82 48.86 27.33
N PRO A 5 24.02 47.92 26.79
CA PRO A 5 22.61 47.83 27.14
C PRO A 5 22.47 47.63 28.65
N GLY A 6 21.67 48.46 29.30
CA GLY A 6 21.37 48.33 30.72
C GLY A 6 20.58 47.05 31.01
N ILE A 7 20.60 46.58 32.25
CA ILE A 7 19.92 45.35 32.70
C ILE A 7 18.43 45.35 32.31
N ALA A 8 17.77 46.51 32.37
CA ALA A 8 16.39 46.70 31.90
C ALA A 8 16.20 46.45 30.39
N GLY A 9 17.19 46.81 29.56
CA GLY A 9 17.15 46.55 28.11
C GLY A 9 17.33 45.07 27.78
N LEU A 10 18.16 44.34 28.55
CA LEU A 10 18.32 42.89 28.43
C LEU A 10 17.05 42.14 28.89
N GLN A 11 16.41 42.59 29.98
CA GLN A 11 15.14 42.04 30.46
C GLN A 11 14.00 42.30 29.46
N ASN A 12 13.91 43.50 28.90
CA ASN A 12 12.93 43.81 27.87
C ASN A 12 13.16 42.98 26.60
N ALA A 13 14.41 42.84 26.14
CA ALA A 13 14.72 41.99 24.99
C ALA A 13 14.39 40.50 25.23
N ALA A 14 14.63 40.00 26.45
CA ALA A 14 14.25 38.65 26.84
C ALA A 14 12.71 38.48 26.85
N ALA A 15 11.98 39.42 27.47
CA ALA A 15 10.52 39.40 27.52
C ALA A 15 9.87 39.47 26.12
N THR A 16 10.41 40.31 25.22
CA THR A 16 9.93 40.38 23.83
C THR A 16 10.21 39.08 23.08
N ARG A 17 11.38 38.46 23.28
CA ARG A 17 11.69 37.15 22.68
C ARG A 17 10.74 36.06 23.16
N ASP A 18 10.41 36.04 24.45
CA ASP A 18 9.47 35.07 25.02
C ASP A 18 8.05 35.30 24.52
N GLN A 19 7.61 36.56 24.34
CA GLN A 19 6.34 36.86 23.68
C GLN A 19 6.30 36.37 22.23
N PHE A 20 7.35 36.61 21.43
CA PHE A 20 7.41 36.09 20.06
C PHE A 20 7.41 34.57 20.01
N ARG A 21 8.07 33.90 20.97
CA ARG A 21 8.04 32.44 21.10
C ARG A 21 6.63 31.94 21.40
N LEU A 22 5.93 32.54 22.37
CA LEU A 22 4.55 32.18 22.72
C LEU A 22 3.59 32.40 21.55
N VAL A 23 3.71 33.51 20.83
CA VAL A 23 2.91 33.77 19.62
C VAL A 23 3.23 32.74 18.54
N GLY A 24 4.51 32.39 18.33
CA GLY A 24 4.92 31.36 17.38
C GLY A 24 4.35 29.97 17.74
N GLU A 25 4.40 29.58 19.01
CA GLU A 25 3.81 28.35 19.52
C GLU A 25 2.28 28.33 19.34
N ASN A 26 1.60 29.46 19.61
CA ASN A 26 0.15 29.57 19.41
C ASN A 26 -0.24 29.49 17.92
N VAL A 27 0.50 30.16 17.03
CA VAL A 27 0.27 30.06 15.57
C VAL A 27 0.49 28.63 15.08
N ALA A 28 1.51 27.94 15.58
CA ALA A 28 1.74 26.54 15.26
C ALA A 28 0.57 25.65 15.73
N LYS A 29 0.10 25.84 16.98
CA LYS A 29 -1.06 25.11 17.52
C LYS A 29 -2.32 25.34 16.68
N VAL A 30 -2.65 26.60 16.38
CA VAL A 30 -3.81 26.94 15.54
C VAL A 30 -3.72 26.28 14.17
N ARG A 31 -2.55 26.30 13.52
CA ARG A 31 -2.34 25.60 12.24
C ARG A 31 -2.57 24.10 12.38
N THR A 32 -2.07 23.48 13.45
CA THR A 32 -2.27 22.03 13.67
C THR A 32 -3.73 21.68 13.92
N ASP A 33 -4.47 22.51 14.64
CA ASP A 33 -5.87 22.24 14.97
C ASP A 33 -6.78 22.44 13.75
N VAL A 34 -6.53 23.49 12.95
CA VAL A 34 -7.19 23.66 11.64
C VAL A 34 -6.91 22.46 10.72
N MET A 35 -5.66 21.97 10.68
CA MET A 35 -5.31 20.82 9.86
C MET A 35 -6.03 19.53 10.31
N LYS A 36 -6.16 19.31 11.62
CA LYS A 36 -6.92 18.18 12.17
C LYS A 36 -8.40 18.25 11.78
N GLU A 37 -8.99 19.43 11.86
CA GLU A 37 -10.39 19.64 11.47
C GLU A 37 -10.59 19.38 9.97
N GLN A 38 -9.71 19.92 9.12
CA GLN A 38 -9.73 19.66 7.68
C GLN A 38 -9.59 18.17 7.35
N LEU A 39 -8.70 17.45 8.04
CA LEU A 39 -8.56 15.99 7.88
C LEU A 39 -9.82 15.24 8.32
N ALA A 40 -10.49 15.69 9.39
CA ALA A 40 -11.75 15.11 9.84
C ALA A 40 -12.88 15.32 8.82
N THR A 41 -13.03 16.55 8.29
CA THR A 41 -13.99 16.85 7.22
C THR A 41 -13.69 16.06 5.94
N PHE A 42 -12.42 15.95 5.57
CA PHE A 42 -12.03 15.17 4.40
C PHE A 42 -12.36 13.68 4.58
N ARG A 43 -12.10 13.14 5.78
CA ARG A 43 -12.42 11.75 6.11
C ARG A 43 -13.91 11.47 5.92
N THR A 44 -14.79 12.32 6.47
CA THR A 44 -16.24 12.12 6.36
C THR A 44 -16.73 12.25 4.92
N GLN A 45 -16.23 13.21 4.15
CA GLN A 45 -16.54 13.36 2.73
C GLN A 45 -16.07 12.16 1.91
N LEU A 46 -14.89 11.64 2.20
CA LEU A 46 -14.34 10.47 1.55
C LEU A 46 -15.15 9.20 1.90
N GLU A 47 -15.66 9.09 3.13
CA GLU A 47 -16.56 7.99 3.55
C GLU A 47 -17.88 8.06 2.76
N GLU A 48 -18.47 9.25 2.63
CA GLU A 48 -19.69 9.47 1.85
C GLU A 48 -19.49 9.20 0.36
N PHE A 49 -18.39 9.69 -0.22
CA PHE A 49 -18.01 9.44 -1.60
C PHE A 49 -17.91 7.95 -1.89
N ALA A 50 -17.22 7.22 -1.01
CA ALA A 50 -17.01 5.80 -1.19
C ALA A 50 -18.30 4.98 -0.98
N ARG A 51 -19.22 5.41 -0.09
CA ARG A 51 -20.57 4.82 0.02
C ARG A 51 -21.36 5.01 -1.28
N LYS A 52 -21.38 6.23 -1.81
CA LYS A 52 -22.14 6.57 -3.02
C LYS A 52 -21.63 5.83 -4.26
N HIS A 53 -20.31 5.70 -4.37
CA HIS A 53 -19.65 5.12 -5.53
C HIS A 53 -19.14 3.68 -5.32
N LYS A 54 -19.64 2.97 -4.29
CA LYS A 54 -19.19 1.60 -3.94
C LYS A 54 -19.19 0.65 -5.15
N ASN A 55 -20.28 0.64 -5.93
CA ASN A 55 -20.40 -0.24 -7.09
C ASN A 55 -19.44 0.14 -8.22
N ASP A 56 -19.21 1.44 -8.40
CA ASP A 56 -18.29 1.96 -9.41
C ASP A 56 -16.85 1.58 -9.06
N ILE A 57 -16.47 1.72 -7.78
CA ILE A 57 -15.16 1.28 -7.25
C ILE A 57 -14.98 -0.23 -7.44
N ARG A 58 -16.04 -1.02 -7.28
CA ARG A 58 -15.96 -2.48 -7.46
C ARG A 58 -15.81 -2.88 -8.93
N LYS A 59 -16.55 -2.23 -9.84
CA LYS A 59 -16.61 -2.59 -11.27
C LYS A 59 -15.48 -1.99 -12.09
N ASN A 60 -15.08 -0.75 -11.82
CA ASN A 60 -14.11 -0.03 -12.62
C ASN A 60 -12.70 -0.08 -11.98
N PRO A 61 -11.75 -0.80 -12.60
CA PRO A 61 -10.40 -1.00 -12.07
C PRO A 61 -9.58 0.31 -12.03
N LEU A 62 -9.74 1.20 -13.01
CA LEU A 62 -9.05 2.50 -13.02
C LEU A 62 -9.57 3.41 -11.92
N PHE A 63 -10.89 3.45 -11.75
CA PHE A 63 -11.50 4.25 -10.71
C PHE A 63 -11.14 3.72 -9.30
N ARG A 64 -11.08 2.40 -9.13
CA ARG A 64 -10.58 1.76 -7.91
C ARG A 64 -9.15 2.18 -7.59
N GLN A 65 -8.25 2.18 -8.58
CA GLN A 65 -6.87 2.62 -8.40
C GLN A 65 -6.80 4.09 -7.96
N GLN A 66 -7.51 4.98 -8.65
CA GLN A 66 -7.56 6.41 -8.31
C GLN A 66 -8.10 6.65 -6.89
N PHE A 67 -9.13 5.90 -6.49
CA PHE A 67 -9.66 5.93 -5.13
C PHE A 67 -8.58 5.54 -4.11
N HIS A 68 -7.84 4.46 -4.35
CA HIS A 68 -6.75 4.06 -3.47
C HIS A 68 -5.60 5.08 -3.40
N GLU A 69 -5.24 5.71 -4.52
CA GLU A 69 -4.24 6.78 -4.56
C GLU A 69 -4.68 8.00 -3.74
N MET A 70 -5.96 8.36 -3.80
CA MET A 70 -6.53 9.41 -2.97
C MET A 70 -6.46 9.06 -1.48
N CYS A 71 -6.85 7.85 -1.09
CA CYS A 71 -6.75 7.40 0.30
C CYS A 71 -5.29 7.43 0.81
N ALA A 72 -4.34 6.96 -0.01
CA ALA A 72 -2.93 6.92 0.34
C ALA A 72 -2.32 8.31 0.56
N LYS A 73 -2.70 9.32 -0.25
CA LYS A 73 -2.23 10.72 -0.09
C LYS A 73 -2.63 11.33 1.25
N VAL A 74 -3.75 10.88 1.83
CA VAL A 74 -4.24 11.35 3.12
C VAL A 74 -3.73 10.49 4.28
N GLY A 75 -3.02 9.41 3.99
CA GLY A 75 -2.54 8.46 5.00
C GLY A 75 -3.65 7.53 5.53
N VAL A 76 -4.73 7.35 4.76
CA VAL A 76 -5.81 6.41 5.08
C VAL A 76 -5.60 5.15 4.24
N ASP A 77 -5.52 3.98 4.88
CA ASP A 77 -5.62 2.69 4.17
C ASP A 77 -7.08 2.21 4.23
N PRO A 78 -7.82 2.23 3.10
CA PRO A 78 -9.22 1.77 3.08
C PRO A 78 -9.34 0.26 3.36
N LEU A 79 -8.22 -0.46 3.42
CA LEU A 79 -8.15 -1.89 3.69
C LEU A 79 -7.60 -2.24 5.09
N ALA A 80 -7.27 -1.25 5.95
CA ALA A 80 -6.48 -1.50 7.15
C ALA A 80 -7.19 -2.15 8.34
N SER A 81 -8.53 -2.28 8.38
CA SER A 81 -9.19 -2.94 9.52
C SER A 81 -10.68 -3.17 9.32
N ASN A 82 -11.18 -4.39 9.61
CA ASN A 82 -12.62 -4.71 9.72
C ASN A 82 -13.33 -3.96 10.87
N LYS A 83 -12.60 -3.31 11.78
CA LYS A 83 -13.14 -2.44 12.84
C LYS A 83 -12.94 -0.95 12.56
N GLY A 84 -12.35 -0.61 11.42
CA GLY A 84 -12.26 0.78 10.96
C GLY A 84 -13.55 1.21 10.30
N ALA A 85 -13.90 2.49 10.41
CA ALA A 85 -15.06 3.09 9.74
C ALA A 85 -15.13 2.82 8.22
N TRP A 86 -14.05 2.33 7.61
CA TRP A 86 -13.91 2.11 6.18
C TRP A 86 -14.25 0.68 5.72
N ALA A 87 -13.91 -0.35 6.49
CA ALA A 87 -14.06 -1.73 6.01
C ALA A 87 -15.50 -2.23 6.07
N GLU A 88 -16.18 -2.00 7.20
CA GLU A 88 -17.59 -2.36 7.39
C GLU A 88 -18.51 -1.54 6.47
N LEU A 89 -18.09 -0.31 6.14
CA LEU A 89 -18.90 0.66 5.42
C LEU A 89 -18.80 0.53 3.90
N LEU A 90 -17.63 0.14 3.38
CA LEU A 90 -17.36 0.17 1.95
C LEU A 90 -17.40 -1.21 1.29
N GLY A 91 -17.21 -2.31 2.02
CA GLY A 91 -17.14 -3.66 1.43
C GLY A 91 -16.03 -3.82 0.38
N ILE A 92 -15.10 -2.86 0.31
CA ILE A 92 -13.91 -2.92 -0.55
C ILE A 92 -12.96 -3.98 -0.01
N GLY A 93 -12.90 -4.17 1.31
CA GLY A 93 -12.18 -5.27 1.95
C GLY A 93 -12.62 -6.63 1.42
N ASP A 94 -13.93 -6.87 1.32
CA ASP A 94 -14.50 -8.14 0.85
C ASP A 94 -14.02 -8.51 -0.56
N PHE A 95 -13.91 -7.52 -1.45
CA PHE A 95 -13.36 -7.73 -2.79
C PHE A 95 -11.91 -8.24 -2.74
N TYR A 96 -11.07 -7.65 -1.89
CA TYR A 96 -9.67 -8.06 -1.74
C TYR A 96 -9.51 -9.38 -0.98
N TYR A 97 -10.40 -9.70 -0.04
CA TYR A 97 -10.44 -11.01 0.60
C TYR A 97 -10.86 -12.10 -0.39
N GLU A 98 -11.91 -11.87 -1.20
CA GLU A 98 -12.34 -12.78 -2.26
C GLU A 98 -11.21 -13.00 -3.29
N LEU A 99 -10.54 -11.92 -3.70
CA LEU A 99 -9.38 -11.99 -4.58
C LEU A 99 -8.21 -12.76 -3.95
N GLY A 100 -7.96 -12.55 -2.66
CA GLY A 100 -6.94 -13.26 -1.89
C GLY A 100 -7.19 -14.77 -1.86
N VAL A 101 -8.42 -15.21 -1.59
CA VAL A 101 -8.78 -16.65 -1.61
C VAL A 101 -8.56 -17.24 -3.01
N GLN A 102 -8.95 -16.53 -4.07
CA GLN A 102 -8.73 -17.01 -5.44
C GLN A 102 -7.25 -17.12 -5.80
N ILE A 103 -6.42 -16.18 -5.32
CA ILE A 103 -4.96 -16.25 -5.47
C ILE A 103 -4.41 -17.50 -4.77
N VAL A 104 -4.83 -17.75 -3.53
CA VAL A 104 -4.44 -18.95 -2.77
C VAL A 104 -4.79 -20.23 -3.53
N ASP A 105 -6.01 -20.33 -4.05
CA ASP A 105 -6.45 -21.50 -4.83
C ASP A 105 -5.57 -21.74 -6.06
N ILE A 106 -5.28 -20.69 -6.83
CA ILE A 106 -4.44 -20.77 -8.02
C ILE A 106 -3.01 -21.18 -7.65
N CYS A 107 -2.47 -20.59 -6.58
CA CYS A 107 -1.15 -20.92 -6.08
C CYS A 107 -1.06 -22.38 -5.61
N ILE A 108 -2.11 -22.95 -5.00
CA ILE A 108 -2.16 -24.37 -4.64
C ILE A 108 -2.25 -25.24 -5.89
N ALA A 109 -3.13 -24.91 -6.84
CA ALA A 109 -3.34 -25.68 -8.05
C ALA A 109 -2.11 -25.71 -8.98
N THR A 110 -1.36 -24.61 -9.04
CA THR A 110 -0.18 -24.48 -9.91
C THR A 110 1.11 -25.00 -9.26
N ARG A 111 1.11 -25.21 -7.94
CA ARG A 111 2.28 -25.67 -7.17
C ARG A 111 3.00 -26.89 -7.75
N PRO A 112 2.32 -27.96 -8.22
CA PRO A 112 3.01 -29.11 -8.80
C PRO A 112 3.79 -28.80 -10.09
N HIS A 113 3.41 -27.72 -10.79
CA HIS A 113 3.98 -27.35 -12.08
C HIS A 113 5.09 -26.30 -11.95
N ASN A 114 4.98 -25.39 -10.99
CA ASN A 114 5.87 -24.23 -10.86
C ASN A 114 6.64 -24.15 -9.53
N GLY A 115 6.48 -25.15 -8.65
CA GLY A 115 7.19 -25.21 -7.37
C GLY A 115 6.77 -24.16 -6.34
N GLY A 116 5.68 -23.41 -6.59
CA GLY A 116 5.22 -22.34 -5.71
C GLY A 116 5.76 -20.94 -6.05
N LEU A 117 6.29 -20.76 -7.27
CA LEU A 117 6.64 -19.47 -7.84
C LEU A 117 5.82 -19.22 -9.11
N ILE A 118 5.04 -18.15 -9.14
CA ILE A 118 4.23 -17.77 -10.30
C ILE A 118 4.48 -16.32 -10.70
N ASP A 119 4.61 -16.03 -12.00
CA ASP A 119 4.72 -14.65 -12.49
C ASP A 119 3.41 -13.89 -12.23
N LEU A 120 3.51 -12.62 -11.80
CA LEU A 120 2.35 -11.80 -11.46
C LEU A 120 1.39 -11.63 -12.65
N LEU A 121 1.90 -11.56 -13.89
CA LEU A 121 1.08 -11.46 -15.09
C LEU A 121 0.36 -12.78 -15.37
N ASP A 122 1.01 -13.91 -15.15
CA ASP A 122 0.41 -15.23 -15.36
C ASP A 122 -0.63 -15.55 -14.27
N LEU A 123 -0.37 -15.16 -13.02
CA LEU A 123 -1.37 -15.19 -11.95
C LEU A 123 -2.60 -14.36 -12.32
N ARG A 124 -2.40 -13.13 -12.83
CA ARG A 124 -3.49 -12.25 -13.28
C ARG A 124 -4.30 -12.88 -14.42
N LYS A 125 -3.65 -13.49 -15.41
CA LYS A 125 -4.34 -14.21 -16.50
C LYS A 125 -5.22 -15.34 -15.96
N GLN A 126 -4.70 -16.15 -15.04
CA GLN A 126 -5.45 -17.25 -14.44
C GLN A 126 -6.63 -16.75 -13.57
N LEU A 127 -6.45 -15.65 -12.84
CA LEU A 127 -7.53 -15.01 -12.09
C LEU A 127 -8.67 -14.53 -13.00
N CYS A 128 -8.33 -13.86 -14.11
CA CYS A 128 -9.31 -13.41 -15.09
C CYS A 128 -10.07 -14.59 -15.73
N GLN A 129 -9.36 -15.67 -16.06
CA GLN A 129 -9.96 -16.91 -16.56
C GLN A 129 -10.94 -17.52 -15.53
N LYS A 130 -10.52 -17.64 -14.26
CA LYS A 130 -11.37 -18.17 -13.18
C LYS A 130 -12.63 -17.33 -12.94
N ARG A 131 -12.52 -16.02 -13.08
CA ARG A 131 -13.65 -15.08 -12.94
C ARG A 131 -14.53 -14.97 -14.19
N LYS A 132 -14.16 -15.61 -15.31
CA LYS A 132 -14.80 -15.42 -16.62
C LYS A 132 -14.91 -13.92 -16.98
N ALA A 133 -13.86 -13.17 -16.65
CA ALA A 133 -13.82 -11.72 -16.78
C ALA A 133 -12.66 -11.30 -17.67
N ASP A 134 -12.78 -10.14 -18.30
CA ASP A 134 -11.71 -9.58 -19.12
C ASP A 134 -10.47 -9.26 -18.29
N LEU A 135 -9.30 -9.36 -18.92
CA LEU A 135 -8.01 -8.95 -18.36
C LEU A 135 -8.01 -7.51 -17.83
N GLY A 136 -8.87 -6.66 -18.39
CA GLY A 136 -9.05 -5.27 -17.95
C GLY A 136 -9.62 -5.15 -16.53
N SER A 137 -10.44 -6.10 -16.08
CA SER A 137 -11.20 -6.01 -14.81
C SER A 137 -10.35 -6.01 -13.52
N LEU A 138 -9.11 -6.47 -13.61
CA LEU A 138 -8.16 -6.54 -12.51
C LEU A 138 -6.85 -5.84 -12.89
N THR A 139 -6.35 -4.98 -12.02
CA THR A 139 -5.03 -4.36 -12.18
C THR A 139 -3.94 -5.20 -11.51
N ALA A 140 -2.67 -4.93 -11.85
CA ALA A 140 -1.55 -5.52 -11.11
C ALA A 140 -1.52 -5.04 -9.65
N ASP A 141 -1.92 -3.80 -9.40
CA ASP A 141 -2.04 -3.22 -8.06
C ASP A 141 -3.08 -3.97 -7.21
N ASP A 142 -4.21 -4.38 -7.82
CA ASP A 142 -5.23 -5.17 -7.14
C ASP A 142 -4.66 -6.49 -6.59
N CYS A 143 -3.86 -7.17 -7.41
CA CYS A 143 -3.21 -8.43 -7.03
C CYS A 143 -2.18 -8.21 -5.91
N LEU A 144 -1.37 -7.15 -6.02
CA LEU A 144 -0.36 -6.82 -5.00
C LEU A 144 -1.01 -6.49 -3.64
N ARG A 145 -2.11 -5.73 -3.64
CA ARG A 145 -2.87 -5.41 -2.42
C ARG A 145 -3.47 -6.65 -1.80
N ALA A 146 -4.09 -7.52 -2.59
CA ALA A 146 -4.65 -8.78 -2.10
C ALA A 146 -3.56 -9.65 -1.45
N ILE A 147 -2.40 -9.81 -2.10
CA ILE A 147 -1.27 -10.57 -1.55
C ILE A 147 -0.74 -9.93 -0.27
N SER A 148 -0.65 -8.60 -0.21
CA SER A 148 -0.24 -7.90 1.00
C SER A 148 -1.17 -8.19 2.18
N LYS A 149 -2.47 -8.43 1.94
CA LYS A 149 -3.43 -8.81 2.99
C LYS A 149 -3.29 -10.27 3.40
N LEU A 150 -2.82 -11.15 2.50
CA LEU A 150 -2.52 -12.55 2.86
C LEU A 150 -1.33 -12.69 3.82
N LYS A 151 -0.45 -11.69 3.92
CA LYS A 151 0.70 -11.72 4.86
C LYS A 151 0.29 -11.93 6.32
N VAL A 152 -0.93 -11.56 6.71
CA VAL A 152 -1.44 -11.80 8.08
C VAL A 152 -1.60 -13.28 8.42
N LEU A 153 -1.67 -14.15 7.40
CA LEU A 153 -1.77 -15.60 7.56
C LEU A 153 -0.39 -16.27 7.76
N GLY A 154 0.71 -15.51 7.67
CA GLY A 154 2.08 -16.00 7.81
C GLY A 154 2.96 -15.69 6.60
N SER A 155 4.16 -16.26 6.57
CA SER A 155 5.20 -16.01 5.54
C SER A 155 5.00 -16.77 4.22
N GLY A 156 3.85 -17.44 4.04
CA GLY A 156 3.58 -18.29 2.89
C GLY A 156 3.37 -17.53 1.58
N PHE A 157 2.80 -16.32 1.63
CA PHE A 157 2.48 -15.53 0.44
C PHE A 157 3.28 -14.23 0.41
N GLU A 158 4.19 -14.11 -0.56
CA GLU A 158 5.02 -12.92 -0.73
C GLU A 158 5.26 -12.60 -2.19
N VAL A 159 5.38 -11.31 -2.52
CA VAL A 159 5.83 -10.86 -3.83
C VAL A 159 7.31 -10.59 -3.76
N ILE A 160 8.09 -11.31 -4.56
CA ILE A 160 9.52 -11.12 -4.75
C ILE A 160 9.77 -10.46 -6.11
N SER A 161 10.83 -9.66 -6.19
CA SER A 161 11.27 -9.07 -7.46
C SER A 161 12.54 -9.76 -7.90
N VAL A 162 12.53 -10.37 -9.08
CA VAL A 162 13.66 -11.08 -9.68
C VAL A 162 13.92 -10.44 -11.04
N GLY A 163 15.03 -9.72 -11.16
CA GLY A 163 15.32 -8.89 -12.33
C GLY A 163 14.19 -7.89 -12.62
N LYS A 164 13.58 -8.00 -13.81
CA LYS A 164 12.49 -7.12 -14.27
C LYS A 164 11.09 -7.64 -13.93
N LYS A 165 10.97 -8.86 -13.39
CA LYS A 165 9.68 -9.52 -13.15
C LYS A 165 9.34 -9.57 -11.66
N LYS A 166 8.04 -9.49 -11.38
CA LYS A 166 7.48 -9.72 -10.04
C LYS A 166 6.94 -11.14 -9.99
N LEU A 167 7.45 -11.94 -9.08
CA LEU A 167 6.98 -13.30 -8.84
C LEU A 167 6.22 -13.35 -7.51
N VAL A 168 5.17 -14.14 -7.47
CA VAL A 168 4.41 -14.45 -6.26
C VAL A 168 4.89 -15.80 -5.76
N ARG A 169 5.43 -15.80 -4.55
CA ARG A 169 5.85 -16.98 -3.80
C ARG A 169 4.69 -17.43 -2.92
N SER A 170 4.31 -18.70 -3.02
CA SER A 170 3.24 -19.32 -2.21
C SER A 170 3.74 -20.38 -1.23
N VAL A 171 5.05 -20.60 -1.19
CA VAL A 171 5.72 -21.57 -0.32
C VAL A 171 6.72 -20.86 0.59
N PRO A 172 6.86 -21.28 1.86
CA PRO A 172 7.85 -20.74 2.78
C PRO A 172 9.23 -21.30 2.41
N THR A 173 9.83 -20.72 1.39
CA THR A 173 11.20 -21.05 0.96
C THR A 173 12.03 -19.78 1.06
N GLU A 174 13.13 -19.87 1.82
CA GLU A 174 14.09 -18.77 1.92
C GLU A 174 14.86 -18.67 0.60
N LEU A 175 14.67 -17.55 -0.10
CA LEU A 175 15.42 -17.23 -1.30
C LEU A 175 16.53 -16.26 -0.89
N ASN A 176 17.77 -16.75 -0.88
CA ASN A 176 18.93 -15.90 -0.65
C ASN A 176 19.31 -15.11 -1.94
N LYS A 177 20.36 -14.29 -1.86
CA LYS A 177 20.82 -13.49 -3.01
C LYS A 177 21.25 -14.36 -4.19
N ASP A 178 21.88 -15.50 -3.93
CA ASP A 178 22.37 -16.41 -4.98
C ASP A 178 21.20 -17.07 -5.72
N HIS A 179 20.16 -17.51 -4.99
CA HIS A 179 18.94 -18.03 -5.60
C HIS A 179 18.28 -16.99 -6.50
N ASN A 180 18.24 -15.71 -6.09
CA ASN A 180 17.71 -14.65 -6.93
C ASN A 180 18.56 -14.42 -8.18
N GLY A 181 19.89 -14.48 -8.08
CA GLY A 181 20.79 -14.39 -9.23
C GLY A 181 20.59 -15.52 -10.23
N ILE A 182 20.46 -16.75 -9.73
CA ILE A 182 20.16 -17.94 -10.54
C ILE A 182 18.81 -17.79 -11.24
N LEU A 183 17.77 -17.36 -10.51
CA LEU A 183 16.45 -17.12 -11.09
C LEU A 183 16.46 -16.00 -12.13
N GLU A 184 17.27 -14.95 -11.94
CA GLU A 184 17.44 -13.88 -12.91
C GLU A 184 18.11 -14.38 -14.19
N LEU A 185 19.17 -15.18 -14.08
CA LEU A 185 19.82 -15.83 -15.22
C LEU A 185 18.86 -16.78 -15.94
N ALA A 186 18.04 -17.54 -15.20
CA ALA A 186 17.03 -18.44 -15.76
C ALA A 186 15.99 -17.70 -16.62
N GLN A 187 15.67 -16.45 -16.30
CA GLN A 187 14.74 -15.65 -17.09
C GLN A 187 15.26 -15.39 -18.51
N VAL A 188 16.58 -15.29 -18.69
CA VAL A 188 17.21 -15.05 -19.98
C VAL A 188 17.41 -16.36 -20.73
N CYS A 189 18.00 -17.36 -20.07
CA CYS A 189 18.42 -18.60 -20.71
C CYS A 189 17.30 -19.65 -20.80
N ARG A 190 16.14 -19.45 -20.14
CA ARG A 190 15.00 -20.39 -20.00
C ARG A 190 15.34 -21.71 -19.27
N HIS A 191 16.60 -22.08 -19.21
CA HIS A 191 17.18 -23.20 -18.48
C HIS A 191 18.52 -22.77 -17.87
N LEU A 192 18.96 -23.48 -16.84
CA LEU A 192 20.28 -23.32 -16.24
C LEU A 192 21.08 -24.61 -16.44
N SER A 193 22.37 -24.45 -16.66
CA SER A 193 23.34 -25.54 -16.64
C SER A 193 24.47 -25.19 -15.68
N PHE A 194 25.17 -26.21 -15.18
CA PHE A 194 26.29 -26.04 -14.24
C PHE A 194 27.42 -25.18 -14.81
N ASN A 195 27.50 -24.97 -16.13
CA ASN A 195 28.51 -24.11 -16.75
C ASN A 195 28.25 -22.60 -16.53
N TYR A 196 27.07 -22.23 -16.01
CA TYR A 196 26.70 -20.83 -15.74
C TYR A 196 26.87 -20.40 -14.28
N ILE A 197 27.34 -21.32 -13.40
CA ILE A 197 27.55 -21.11 -11.96
C ILE A 197 29.03 -21.33 -11.67
#